data_AF-A0A9X2J574-F1
#
_entry.id   AF-A0A9X2J574-F1
#
_cell.length_a   1.000
_cell.length_b   1.000
_cell.length_c   1.000
_cell.angle_alpha   90.00
_cell.angle_beta   90.00
_cell.angle_gamma   90.00
#
_symmetry.space_group_name_H-M   'P 1'
#
loop_
_entity.id
_entity.type
_entity.pdbx_description
1 polymer ?
#
loop_
_entity_poly.entity_id
_entity_poly.type
_entity_poly.pdbx_seq_one_letter_code
_entity_poly.pdbx_strand_id
1 'polypeptide(L)'
;ITFDNGGEFAGHQSIARKLDCKIYFAKPYHSWERGLNENTNGLLRRFFPKGVKIGKLPKSQIDDAVFRINARPRKMLNYWSPLEFLVGKRVSLMLAI
;
A
#
# COMPACT_ATOMS: atom_id res chain seq x y z
N ILE A 1 13.33 -2.52 -0.84
CA ILE A 1 12.25 -1.66 -0.30
C ILE A 1 12.66 -0.20 -0.50
N THR A 2 11.71 0.68 -0.85
CA THR A 2 11.99 2.12 -1.01
C THR A 2 11.26 2.91 0.07
N PHE A 3 11.96 3.76 0.81
CA PHE A 3 11.42 4.65 1.84
C PHE A 3 11.44 6.11 1.40
N ASP A 4 10.71 6.97 2.11
CA ASP A 4 10.96 8.40 2.10
C ASP A 4 11.99 8.73 3.19
N ASN A 5 12.35 10.01 3.33
CA ASN A 5 13.34 10.46 4.31
C ASN A 5 12.72 10.72 5.70
N GLY A 6 11.62 10.05 6.03
CA GLY A 6 11.01 10.09 7.36
C GLY A 6 11.96 9.52 8.43
N GLY A 7 12.01 10.19 9.59
CA GLY A 7 12.87 9.79 10.71
C GLY A 7 12.53 8.42 11.29
N GLU A 8 11.30 7.94 11.08
CA GLU A 8 10.84 6.61 11.44
C GLU A 8 11.63 5.49 10.73
N PHE A 9 12.29 5.79 9.60
CA PHE A 9 13.09 4.83 8.84
C PHE A 9 14.59 4.88 9.17
N ALA A 10 15.01 5.57 10.24
CA ALA A 10 16.41 5.59 10.69
C ALA A 10 16.99 4.19 10.90
N GLY A 11 16.17 3.22 11.32
CA GLY A 11 16.55 1.81 11.51
C GLY A 11 16.67 0.96 10.23
N HIS A 12 16.64 1.55 9.04
CA HIS A 12 16.58 0.83 7.76
C HIS A 12 17.70 -0.22 7.55
N GLN A 13 18.91 0.00 8.07
CA GLN A 13 20.01 -0.97 7.95
C GLN A 13 19.69 -2.31 8.65
N SER A 14 19.00 -2.26 9.79
CA SER A 14 18.56 -3.46 10.51
C SER A 14 17.47 -4.21 9.73
N ILE A 15 16.54 -3.46 9.13
CA ILE A 15 15.48 -4.00 8.27
C ILE A 15 16.11 -4.70 7.05
N ALA A 16 17.06 -4.04 6.37
CA ALA A 16 17.78 -4.57 5.22
C ALA A 16 18.42 -5.93 5.51
N ARG A 17 19.11 -6.04 6.65
CA ARG A 17 19.79 -7.26 7.09
C ARG A 17 18.81 -8.38 7.43
N LYS A 18 17.74 -8.08 8.16
CA LYS A 18 16.76 -9.10 8.59
C LYS A 18 15.95 -9.66 7.42
N LEU A 19 15.68 -8.84 6.42
CA LEU A 19 14.87 -9.23 5.25
C LEU A 19 15.72 -9.64 4.04
N ASP A 20 17.04 -9.66 4.18
CA ASP A 20 18.02 -9.86 3.09
C ASP A 20 17.64 -9.09 1.81
N CYS A 21 17.39 -7.79 1.96
CA CYS A 21 16.90 -6.95 0.86
C CYS A 21 17.59 -5.59 0.80
N LYS A 22 17.67 -5.03 -0.41
CA LYS A 22 18.21 -3.69 -0.64
C LYS A 22 17.19 -2.63 -0.22
N ILE A 23 17.67 -1.59 0.46
CA ILE A 23 16.87 -0.41 0.81
C ILE A 23 17.29 0.77 -0.07
N TYR A 24 16.31 1.53 -0.54
CA TYR A 24 16.47 2.74 -1.32
C TYR A 24 15.70 3.89 -0.65
N PHE A 25 16.14 5.12 -0.87
CA PHE A 25 15.46 6.33 -0.41
C PHE A 25 15.13 7.23 -1.60
N ALA A 26 13.94 7.84 -1.56
CA ALA A 26 13.60 8.90 -2.50
C ALA A 26 14.51 10.12 -2.27
N LYS A 27 14.93 10.78 -3.33
CA LYS A 27 15.74 11.99 -3.24
C LYS A 27 14.95 13.11 -2.54
N PRO A 28 15.62 14.00 -1.78
CA PRO A 28 14.95 15.13 -1.13
C PRO A 28 14.16 15.98 -2.13
N TYR A 29 12.91 16.32 -1.81
CA TYR A 29 11.99 17.09 -2.69
C TYR A 29 11.56 16.38 -3.99
N HIS A 30 11.87 15.09 -4.16
CA HIS A 30 11.46 14.29 -5.32
C HIS A 30 10.28 13.36 -4.99
N SER A 31 9.16 13.92 -4.53
CA SER A 31 7.97 13.14 -4.12
C SER A 31 7.41 12.24 -5.22
N TRP A 32 7.63 12.59 -6.50
CA TRP A 32 7.18 11.82 -7.65
C TRP A 32 7.88 10.45 -7.80
N GLU A 33 9.07 10.26 -7.21
CA GLU A 33 9.73 8.95 -7.17
C GLU A 33 8.91 7.91 -6.40
N ARG A 34 7.93 8.37 -5.61
CA ARG A 34 6.96 7.56 -4.86
C ARG A 34 5.51 7.82 -5.27
N GLY A 35 5.28 8.25 -6.52
CA GLY A 35 3.94 8.64 -7.01
C GLY A 35 2.85 7.57 -6.79
N LEU A 36 3.21 6.28 -6.85
CA LEU A 36 2.27 5.19 -6.54
C LEU A 36 1.84 5.17 -5.07
N ASN A 37 2.77 5.44 -4.15
CA ASN A 37 2.46 5.50 -2.72
C ASN A 37 1.55 6.68 -2.42
N GLU A 38 1.81 7.84 -3.02
CA GLU A 38 0.95 9.03 -2.86
C GLU A 38 -0.47 8.80 -3.39
N ASN A 39 -0.59 8.17 -4.56
CA ASN A 39 -1.89 7.77 -5.09
C ASN A 39 -2.63 6.81 -4.14
N THR A 40 -1.91 5.83 -3.59
CA THR A 40 -2.48 4.83 -2.66
C THR A 40 -2.91 5.47 -1.33
N ASN A 41 -2.10 6.38 -0.78
CA ASN A 41 -2.45 7.19 0.38
C ASN A 41 -3.71 8.03 0.12
N GLY A 42 -3.83 8.61 -1.08
CA GLY A 42 -5.03 9.33 -1.51
C GLY A 42 -6.29 8.46 -1.51
N LEU A 43 -6.19 7.17 -1.85
CA LEU A 43 -7.31 6.24 -1.79
C LEU A 43 -7.73 5.93 -0.35
N LEU A 44 -6.77 5.68 0.55
CA LEU A 44 -7.05 5.52 1.98
C LEU A 44 -7.74 6.74 2.57
N ARG A 45 -7.36 7.95 2.14
CA ARG A 45 -7.98 9.21 2.60
C ARG A 45 -9.43 9.40 2.15
N ARG A 46 -9.92 8.64 1.16
CA ARG A 46 -11.35 8.61 0.82
C ARG A 46 -12.18 7.85 1.84
N PHE A 47 -11.57 6.89 2.55
CA PHE A 47 -12.20 6.16 3.66
C PHE A 47 -11.99 6.87 5.00
N PHE A 48 -10.81 7.45 5.20
CA PHE A 48 -10.43 8.13 6.44
C PHE A 48 -9.95 9.56 6.14
N PRO A 49 -10.89 10.52 6.04
CA PRO A 49 -10.57 11.93 5.77
C PRO A 49 -9.55 12.51 6.75
N LYS A 50 -8.93 13.63 6.37
CA LYS A 50 -7.99 14.35 7.25
C LYS A 50 -8.68 14.68 8.58
N GLY A 51 -7.96 14.54 9.70
CA GLY A 51 -8.48 14.71 11.06
C GLY A 51 -8.88 13.40 11.75
N VAL A 52 -9.15 12.33 11.00
CA VAL A 52 -9.39 11.00 11.59
C VAL A 52 -8.08 10.43 12.11
N LYS A 53 -8.04 10.11 13.41
CA LYS A 53 -6.92 9.42 14.06
C LYS A 53 -6.99 7.93 13.74
N ILE A 54 -6.41 7.52 12.61
CA ILE A 54 -6.44 6.13 12.11
C ILE A 54 -5.97 5.13 13.19
N GLY A 55 -4.95 5.47 13.98
CA GLY A 55 -4.45 4.61 15.05
C GLY A 55 -5.42 4.34 16.21
N LYS A 56 -6.58 5.02 16.26
CA LYS A 56 -7.66 4.77 17.22
C LYS A 56 -8.84 4.00 16.63
N LEU A 57 -8.82 3.72 15.33
CA LEU A 57 -9.90 2.99 14.68
C LEU A 57 -9.81 1.49 15.01
N PRO A 58 -10.95 0.78 15.06
CA PRO A 58 -10.94 -0.67 15.11
C PRO A 58 -10.20 -1.22 13.90
N LYS A 59 -9.36 -2.23 14.13
CA LYS A 59 -8.61 -2.90 13.08
C LYS A 59 -9.51 -3.40 11.94
N SER A 60 -10.69 -3.91 12.27
CA SER A 60 -11.69 -4.37 11.28
C SER A 60 -12.11 -3.29 10.28
N GLN A 61 -12.20 -2.01 10.70
CA GLN A 61 -12.53 -0.92 9.78
C GLN A 61 -11.38 -0.62 8.82
N ILE A 62 -10.14 -0.70 9.31
CA ILE A 62 -8.94 -0.51 8.48
C ILE A 62 -8.85 -1.66 7.48
N ASP A 63 -9.05 -2.89 7.93
CA ASP A 63 -8.99 -4.09 7.09
C ASP A 63 -10.07 -4.06 6.00
N ASP A 64 -11.30 -3.63 6.29
CA ASP A 64 -12.35 -3.44 5.26
C ASP A 64 -11.92 -2.42 4.20
N ALA A 65 -11.42 -1.25 4.61
CA ALA A 65 -10.96 -0.24 3.67
C ALA A 65 -9.80 -0.75 2.79
N VAL A 66 -8.84 -1.46 3.38
CA VAL A 66 -7.71 -2.05 2.66
C VAL A 66 -8.19 -3.13 1.69
N PHE A 67 -9.11 -4.01 2.13
CA PHE A 67 -9.71 -5.02 1.27
C PHE A 67 -10.41 -4.39 0.07
N ARG A 68 -11.25 -3.38 0.29
CA ARG A 68 -11.95 -2.67 -0.79
C ARG A 68 -10.99 -1.98 -1.76
N ILE A 69 -9.86 -1.46 -1.29
CA ILE A 69 -8.81 -0.87 -2.15
C ILE A 69 -8.13 -1.95 -3.00
N ASN A 70 -7.83 -3.11 -2.41
CA ASN A 70 -7.12 -4.21 -3.06
C ASN A 70 -8.03 -5.08 -3.95
N ALA A 71 -9.34 -5.11 -3.69
CA ALA A 71 -10.34 -5.78 -4.50
C ALA A 71 -10.85 -4.90 -5.66
N ARG A 72 -10.48 -3.61 -5.70
CA ARG A 72 -10.91 -2.69 -6.76
C ARG A 72 -10.13 -2.92 -8.07
N PRO A 73 -10.79 -3.19 -9.21
CA PRO A 73 -10.15 -3.30 -10.51
C PRO A 73 -9.37 -2.03 -10.91
N ARG A 74 -8.20 -2.21 -11.54
CA ARG A 74 -7.33 -1.12 -12.00
C ARG A 74 -7.18 -1.20 -13.53
N LYS A 75 -7.43 -0.09 -14.23
CA LYS A 75 -7.24 -0.01 -15.69
C LYS A 75 -5.81 -0.38 -16.11
N MET A 76 -4.80 0.04 -15.35
CA MET A 76 -3.39 -0.30 -15.62
C MET A 76 -3.05 -1.79 -15.48
N LEU A 77 -3.91 -2.56 -14.78
CA LEU A 77 -3.76 -4.01 -14.63
C LEU A 77 -4.75 -4.76 -15.52
N ASN A 78 -5.15 -4.21 -16.68
CA ASN A 78 -6.18 -4.80 -17.55
C ASN A 78 -7.49 -5.12 -16.81
N TYR A 79 -7.89 -4.23 -15.90
CA TYR A 79 -9.06 -4.39 -15.04
C TYR A 79 -8.99 -5.61 -14.10
N TRP A 80 -7.79 -6.07 -13.75
CA TRP A 80 -7.58 -6.90 -12.58
C TRP A 80 -7.52 -6.02 -11.33
N SER A 81 -8.03 -6.53 -10.22
CA SER A 81 -7.76 -5.94 -8.92
C SER A 81 -6.33 -6.27 -8.47
N PRO A 82 -5.70 -5.45 -7.63
CA PRO A 82 -4.40 -5.77 -7.04
C PRO A 82 -4.35 -7.16 -6.39
N LEU A 83 -5.43 -7.57 -5.72
CA LEU A 83 -5.55 -8.89 -5.11
C LEU A 83 -5.55 -10.01 -6.16
N GLU A 84 -6.35 -9.87 -7.21
CA GLU A 84 -6.39 -10.85 -8.31
C GLU A 84 -5.05 -10.96 -9.02
N PHE A 85 -4.42 -9.82 -9.28
CA PHE A 85 -3.14 -9.75 -9.97
C PHE A 85 -2.02 -10.41 -9.14
N LEU A 86 -2.02 -10.20 -7.83
CA LEU A 86 -1.06 -10.81 -6.92
C LEU A 86 -1.23 -12.34 -6.82
N VAL A 87 -2.47 -12.82 -6.76
CA VAL A 87 -2.79 -14.26 -6.65
C VAL A 87 -2.70 -14.97 -8.01
N GLY A 88 -2.74 -14.23 -9.12
CA GLY A 88 -2.80 -14.78 -10.47
C GLY A 88 -4.15 -15.45 -10.80
N LYS A 89 -5.21 -15.15 -10.04
CA LYS A 89 -6.56 -15.71 -10.21
C LYS A 89 -7.62 -14.62 -10.14
N ARG A 90 -8.68 -14.75 -10.93
CA ARG A 90 -9.86 -13.86 -10.87
C ARG A 90 -10.68 -14.13 -9.61
N VAL A 91 -11.38 -13.11 -9.10
CA VAL A 91 -12.27 -13.26 -7.93
C VAL A 91 -13.37 -14.28 -8.19
N SER A 92 -13.90 -14.35 -9.42
CA SER A 92 -14.87 -15.38 -9.82
C SER A 92 -14.35 -16.81 -9.68
N LEU A 93 -13.03 -17.01 -9.75
CA LEU A 93 -12.36 -18.31 -9.57
C LEU A 93 -11.96 -18.56 -8.11
N MET A 94 -11.95 -17.54 -7.25
CA MET A 94 -11.64 -17.65 -5.82
C MET A 94 -12.87 -18.02 -4.97
N LEU A 95 -14.08 -17.66 -5.41
CA LEU A 95 -15.34 -18.01 -4.73
C LEU A 95 -15.88 -19.40 -5.08
N ALA A 96 -15.25 -20.09 -6.04
CA ALA A 96 -15.66 -21.41 -6.54
C ALA A 96 -14.81 -22.57 -5.98
N ILE A 97 -13.95 -22.31 -4.99
CA ILE A 97 -13.10 -23.27 -4.27
C ILE A 97 -13.44 -23.15 -2.79
#